data_AF-A0A1Z9AD77-F1
#
_entry.id   AF-A0A1Z9AD77-F1
#
_cell.length_a   1.000
_cell.length_b   1.000
_cell.length_c   1.000
_cell.angle_alpha   90.00
_cell.angle_beta   90.00
_cell.angle_gamma   90.00
#
_symmetry.space_group_name_H-M   'P 1'
#
loop_
_entity.id
_entity.type
_entity.pdbx_description
1 polymer ?
#
loop_
_entity_poly.entity_id
_entity_poly.type
_entity_poly.pdbx_seq_one_letter_code
_entity_poly.pdbx_strand_id
1 'polypeptide(L)'
;MSNSSNNRLRDYVAERLPPGQFVPLPLVLLLASLVGGREIHLGGLALQLGLALSWIFQFRLWDDLHDLERDRKQHPHRVLVRTQSLAQFRWVAGLVSLGNFVAAGFLLSWTIAFTILLPLNLILAALYRIGGIPRLLHAQIVLIKYPGFVLMLSGGIAGLSAETGIAILLIHFTFAVYELLHDSSLRTEKQGETTLFINALALGSVWFLVAGWTAFTHPIAAMGLTCLAVAACFLLSRLWRPGATNHLRVFFPAILQLAVLTFLS
;
A
#
# COMPACT_ATOMS: atom_id res chain seq x y z
N MET A 1 38.24 7.56 -0.25
CA MET A 1 37.08 7.77 0.64
C MET A 1 35.72 7.41 -0.01
N SER A 2 35.63 6.40 -0.88
CA SER A 2 34.36 6.06 -1.59
C SER A 2 33.53 4.94 -0.94
N ASN A 3 34.05 4.21 0.05
CA ASN A 3 33.32 3.11 0.69
C ASN A 3 32.17 3.55 1.62
N SER A 4 32.05 4.85 1.94
CA SER A 4 31.02 5.34 2.87
C SER A 4 29.65 5.55 2.22
N SER A 5 29.55 5.85 0.92
CA SER A 5 28.27 6.18 0.28
C SER A 5 27.41 4.94 -0.03
N ASN A 6 28.03 3.86 -0.51
CA ASN A 6 27.31 2.62 -0.84
C ASN A 6 26.70 1.96 0.40
N ASN A 7 27.34 2.11 1.56
CA ASN A 7 26.81 1.57 2.80
C ASN A 7 25.49 2.27 3.19
N ARG A 8 25.32 3.58 2.92
CA ARG A 8 24.12 4.33 3.36
C ARG A 8 22.82 3.90 2.68
N LEU A 9 22.85 3.63 1.37
CA LEU A 9 21.63 3.18 0.67
C LEU A 9 21.23 1.78 1.12
N ARG A 10 22.22 0.90 1.33
CA ARG A 10 21.99 -0.44 1.88
C ARG A 10 21.41 -0.37 3.29
N ASP A 11 21.97 0.48 4.15
CA ASP A 11 21.47 0.68 5.51
C ASP A 11 20.04 1.23 5.49
N TYR A 12 19.74 2.16 4.60
CA TYR A 12 18.39 2.68 4.39
C TYR A 12 17.41 1.58 3.97
N VAL A 13 17.78 0.75 2.99
CA VAL A 13 16.94 -0.38 2.54
C VAL A 13 16.71 -1.37 3.67
N ALA A 14 17.74 -1.72 4.44
CA ALA A 14 17.62 -2.62 5.58
C ALA A 14 16.72 -2.05 6.69
N GLU A 15 16.81 -0.75 6.96
CA GLU A 15 15.98 -0.07 7.96
C GLU A 15 14.51 0.04 7.52
N ARG A 16 14.26 0.42 6.27
CA ARG A 16 12.91 0.82 5.80
C ARG A 16 12.16 -0.27 5.05
N LEU A 17 12.85 -1.27 4.50
CA LEU A 17 12.27 -2.34 3.69
C LEU A 17 12.63 -3.74 4.24
N PRO A 18 12.40 -4.03 5.54
CA PRO A 18 12.67 -5.37 6.05
C PRO A 18 11.81 -6.39 5.27
N PRO A 19 12.40 -7.43 4.65
CA PRO A 19 11.70 -8.29 3.71
C PRO A 19 10.41 -8.92 4.28
N GLY A 20 10.44 -9.31 5.55
CA GLY A 20 9.28 -9.90 6.23
C GLY A 20 8.07 -8.98 6.33
N GLN A 21 8.26 -7.66 6.32
CA GLN A 21 7.15 -6.69 6.34
C GLN A 21 6.84 -6.16 4.94
N PHE A 22 7.85 -6.11 4.07
CA PHE A 22 7.75 -5.46 2.79
C PHE A 22 7.19 -6.35 1.67
N VAL A 23 7.58 -7.63 1.63
CA VAL A 23 7.14 -8.59 0.59
C VAL A 23 5.65 -8.94 0.63
N PRO A 24 4.99 -9.04 1.81
CA PRO A 24 3.55 -9.35 1.83
C PRO A 24 2.69 -8.26 1.18
N LEU A 25 3.10 -7.00 1.24
CA LEU A 25 2.35 -5.88 0.69
C LEU A 25 2.15 -5.94 -0.84
N PRO A 26 3.18 -6.01 -1.69
CA PRO A 26 3.00 -6.13 -3.14
C PRO A 26 2.30 -7.44 -3.52
N LEU A 27 2.43 -8.50 -2.72
CA LEU A 27 1.67 -9.74 -2.93
C LEU A 27 0.16 -9.51 -2.74
N VAL A 28 -0.24 -8.82 -1.66
CA VAL A 28 -1.64 -8.37 -1.44
C VAL A 28 -2.15 -7.58 -2.64
N LEU A 29 -1.38 -6.58 -3.09
CA LEU A 29 -1.80 -5.71 -4.19
C LEU A 29 -1.91 -6.48 -5.52
N LEU A 30 -0.99 -7.41 -5.77
CA LEU A 30 -1.04 -8.29 -6.92
C LEU A 30 -2.27 -9.21 -6.87
N LEU A 31 -2.52 -9.89 -5.75
CA LEU A 31 -3.71 -10.75 -5.59
C LEU A 31 -5.01 -9.95 -5.77
N ALA A 32 -5.10 -8.75 -5.19
CA ALA A 32 -6.23 -7.85 -5.38
C ALA A 32 -6.46 -7.49 -6.85
N SER A 33 -5.40 -7.35 -7.64
CA SER A 33 -5.51 -7.05 -9.07
C SER A 33 -6.02 -8.22 -9.92
N LEU A 34 -5.92 -9.45 -9.41
CA LEU A 34 -6.35 -10.67 -10.11
C LEU A 34 -7.83 -11.00 -9.89
N VAL A 35 -8.49 -10.40 -8.88
CA VAL A 35 -9.88 -10.66 -8.50
C VAL A 35 -10.88 -10.40 -9.65
N GLY A 36 -10.52 -9.57 -10.64
CA GLY A 36 -11.31 -9.34 -11.85
C GLY A 36 -11.23 -10.42 -12.91
N GLY A 37 -10.69 -11.62 -12.61
CA GLY A 37 -10.66 -12.76 -13.54
C GLY A 37 -9.64 -12.65 -14.67
N ARG A 38 -8.54 -11.92 -14.45
CA ARG A 38 -7.47 -11.76 -15.45
C ARG A 38 -6.72 -13.08 -15.66
N GLU A 39 -6.40 -13.40 -16.91
CA GLU A 39 -5.55 -14.57 -17.23
C GLU A 39 -4.20 -14.53 -16.50
N ILE A 40 -3.86 -15.66 -15.88
CA ILE A 40 -2.65 -15.80 -15.06
C ILE A 40 -1.52 -16.37 -15.92
N HIS A 41 -0.48 -15.56 -16.15
CA HIS A 41 0.79 -16.02 -16.71
C HIS A 41 1.89 -15.93 -15.65
N LEU A 42 2.47 -17.07 -15.25
CA LEU A 42 3.46 -17.13 -14.16
C LEU A 42 4.66 -16.18 -14.35
N GLY A 43 5.20 -16.11 -15.57
CA GLY A 43 6.28 -15.17 -15.90
C GLY A 43 5.84 -13.70 -15.77
N GLY A 44 4.61 -13.40 -16.17
CA GLY A 44 4.01 -12.08 -16.00
C GLY A 44 3.81 -11.71 -14.52
N LEU A 45 3.37 -12.66 -13.69
CA LEU A 45 3.19 -12.45 -12.25
C LEU A 45 4.50 -12.09 -11.55
N ALA A 46 5.61 -12.79 -11.87
CA ALA A 46 6.91 -12.50 -11.27
C ALA A 46 7.38 -11.08 -11.62
N LEU A 47 7.22 -10.65 -12.88
CA LEU A 47 7.56 -9.30 -13.33
C LEU A 47 6.65 -8.24 -12.68
N GLN A 48 5.35 -8.50 -12.58
CA GLN A 48 4.39 -7.61 -11.92
C GLN A 48 4.66 -7.47 -10.42
N LEU A 49 5.02 -8.56 -9.74
CA LEU A 49 5.45 -8.52 -8.34
C LEU A 49 6.70 -7.67 -8.17
N GLY A 50 7.70 -7.85 -9.05
CA GLY A 50 8.91 -7.02 -9.08
C GLY A 50 8.61 -5.54 -9.32
N LEU A 51 7.68 -5.24 -10.23
CA LEU A 51 7.23 -3.88 -10.50
C LEU A 51 6.51 -3.26 -9.30
N ALA A 52 5.61 -4.01 -8.65
CA ALA A 52 4.91 -3.56 -7.45
C ALA A 52 5.88 -3.30 -6.28
N LEU A 53 6.86 -4.19 -6.07
CA LEU A 53 7.95 -3.97 -5.11
C LEU A 53 8.70 -2.66 -5.39
N SER A 54 9.03 -2.43 -6.66
CA SER A 54 9.75 -1.23 -7.10
C SER A 54 8.91 0.05 -6.93
N TRP A 55 7.60 0.01 -7.19
CA TRP A 55 6.71 1.16 -6.91
C TRP A 55 6.62 1.46 -5.42
N ILE A 56 6.42 0.45 -4.58
CA ILE A 56 6.38 0.69 -3.13
C ILE A 56 7.71 1.29 -2.65
N PHE A 57 8.85 0.81 -3.17
CA PHE A 57 10.15 1.38 -2.86
C PHE A 57 10.25 2.85 -3.28
N GLN A 58 9.86 3.16 -4.52
CA GLN A 58 9.83 4.51 -5.05
C GLN A 58 9.03 5.46 -4.15
N PHE A 59 7.76 5.13 -3.92
CA PHE A 59 6.87 6.02 -3.18
C PHE A 59 7.26 6.12 -1.71
N ARG A 60 7.79 5.06 -1.10
CA ARG A 60 8.30 5.14 0.27
C ARG A 60 9.53 6.03 0.38
N LEU A 61 10.45 5.96 -0.59
CA LEU A 61 11.60 6.87 -0.63
C LEU A 61 11.17 8.33 -0.82
N TRP A 62 10.14 8.57 -1.63
CA TRP A 62 9.57 9.92 -1.78
C TRP A 62 8.94 10.42 -0.47
N ASP A 63 8.13 9.60 0.19
CA ASP A 63 7.51 9.93 1.48
C ASP A 63 8.58 10.26 2.53
N ASP A 64 9.59 9.40 2.69
CA ASP A 64 10.65 9.58 3.69
C ASP A 64 11.51 10.84 3.41
N LEU A 65 11.72 11.20 2.14
CA LEU A 65 12.40 12.44 1.75
C LEU A 65 11.57 13.68 2.08
N HIS A 66 10.25 13.60 1.93
CA HIS A 66 9.33 14.69 2.26
C HIS A 66 9.18 14.87 3.78
N ASP A 67 9.04 13.76 4.51
CA ASP A 67 8.82 13.74 5.95
C ASP A 67 10.09 13.99 6.79
N LEU A 68 11.22 14.31 6.17
CA LEU A 68 12.52 14.42 6.81
C LEU A 68 12.55 15.40 8.00
N GLU A 69 11.89 16.56 7.89
CA GLU A 69 11.86 17.54 8.97
C GLU A 69 11.08 17.04 10.19
N ARG A 70 10.01 16.27 9.96
CA ARG A 70 9.24 15.61 11.01
C ARG A 70 10.05 14.49 11.64
N ASP A 71 10.69 13.68 10.80
CA ASP A 71 11.54 12.57 11.23
C ASP A 71 12.75 13.04 12.05
N ARG A 72 13.31 14.22 11.77
CA ARG A 72 14.36 14.83 12.61
C ARG A 72 13.91 15.00 14.07
N LYS A 73 12.63 15.28 14.30
CA LYS A 73 12.07 15.48 15.64
C LYS A 73 11.64 14.16 16.27
N GLN A 74 10.97 13.30 15.50
CA GLN A 74 10.34 12.07 16.02
C GLN A 74 11.26 10.85 16.00
N HIS A 75 12.16 10.78 15.02
CA HIS A 75 13.02 9.63 14.77
C HIS A 75 14.44 10.06 14.37
N PRO A 76 15.17 10.76 15.26
CA PRO A 76 16.50 11.32 14.95
C PRO A 76 17.55 10.27 14.56
N HIS A 77 17.29 8.99 14.85
CA HIS A 77 18.18 7.88 14.56
C HIS A 77 18.06 7.34 13.12
N ARG A 78 17.06 7.75 12.32
CA ARG A 78 16.88 7.24 10.94
C ARG A 78 18.08 7.55 10.05
N VAL A 79 18.43 6.65 9.14
CA VAL A 79 19.57 6.82 8.21
C VAL A 79 19.46 8.12 7.39
N LEU A 80 18.27 8.43 6.85
CA LEU A 80 18.05 9.66 6.07
C LEU A 80 18.30 10.93 6.88
N VAL A 81 17.86 10.96 8.14
CA VAL A 81 18.04 12.10 9.06
C VAL A 81 19.51 12.37 9.36
N ARG A 82 20.30 11.31 9.56
CA ARG A 82 21.74 11.40 9.87
C ARG A 82 22.62 11.67 8.64
N THR A 83 22.05 11.58 7.44
CA THR A 83 22.80 11.75 6.20
C THR A 83 23.05 13.23 5.92
N GLN A 84 24.34 13.63 5.85
CA GLN A 84 24.73 15.02 5.59
C GLN A 84 24.29 15.56 4.22
N SER A 85 24.28 14.72 3.17
CA SER A 85 23.85 15.09 1.82
C SER A 85 22.80 14.13 1.29
N LEU A 86 21.61 14.67 1.00
CA LEU A 86 20.46 13.91 0.48
C LEU A 86 20.49 13.77 -1.05
N ALA A 87 21.50 14.33 -1.72
CA ALA A 87 21.57 14.35 -3.17
C ALA A 87 21.48 12.95 -3.79
N GLN A 88 22.20 11.98 -3.20
CA GLN A 88 22.17 10.59 -3.66
C GLN A 88 20.76 9.97 -3.55
N PHE A 89 20.05 10.18 -2.44
CA PHE A 89 18.69 9.67 -2.27
C PHE A 89 17.70 10.31 -3.24
N ARG A 90 17.83 11.62 -3.50
CA ARG A 90 17.03 12.32 -4.52
C ARG A 90 17.29 11.80 -5.93
N TRP A 91 18.56 11.53 -6.27
CA TRP A 91 18.92 10.91 -7.56
C TRP A 91 18.33 9.51 -7.69
N VAL A 92 18.46 8.67 -6.66
CA VAL A 92 17.86 7.33 -6.64
C VAL A 92 16.34 7.42 -6.79
N ALA A 93 15.69 8.33 -6.06
CA ALA A 93 14.26 8.56 -6.15
C ALA A 93 13.84 8.92 -7.58
N GLY A 94 14.56 9.84 -8.24
CA GLY A 94 14.29 10.23 -9.63
C GLY A 94 14.52 9.10 -10.64
N LEU A 95 15.64 8.38 -10.51
CA LEU A 95 15.97 7.25 -11.40
C LEU A 95 14.97 6.11 -11.26
N VAL A 96 14.56 5.76 -10.04
CA VAL A 96 13.56 4.72 -9.78
C VAL A 96 12.19 5.16 -10.32
N SER A 97 11.80 6.42 -10.14
CA SER A 97 10.55 6.94 -10.73
C SER A 97 10.53 6.84 -12.25
N LEU A 98 11.62 7.26 -12.91
CA LEU A 98 11.74 7.15 -14.36
C LEU A 98 11.76 5.69 -14.82
N GLY A 99 12.54 4.84 -14.16
CA GLY A 99 12.62 3.41 -14.44
C GLY A 99 11.26 2.72 -14.30
N ASN A 100 10.51 3.02 -13.24
CA ASN A 100 9.17 2.49 -13.02
C ASN A 100 8.15 3.00 -14.05
N PHE A 101 8.27 4.24 -14.50
CA PHE A 101 7.42 4.78 -15.56
C PHE A 101 7.66 4.04 -16.89
N VAL A 102 8.92 3.87 -17.28
CA VAL A 102 9.31 3.14 -18.49
C VAL A 102 8.93 1.66 -18.38
N ALA A 103 9.19 1.02 -17.24
CA ALA A 103 8.83 -0.37 -16.99
C ALA A 103 7.31 -0.58 -17.04
N ALA A 104 6.50 0.33 -16.49
CA ALA A 104 5.05 0.27 -16.61
C ALA A 104 4.59 0.37 -18.09
N GLY A 105 5.23 1.24 -18.87
CA GLY A 105 4.97 1.38 -20.30
C GLY A 105 5.20 0.09 -21.09
N PHE A 106 6.31 -0.60 -20.82
CA PHE A 106 6.68 -1.85 -21.52
C PHE A 106 5.99 -3.11 -20.97
N LEU A 107 5.84 -3.22 -19.65
CA LEU A 107 5.32 -4.44 -19.01
C LEU A 107 3.79 -4.46 -18.87
N LEU A 108 3.14 -3.29 -18.85
CA LEU A 108 1.69 -3.16 -18.71
C LEU A 108 1.08 -2.50 -19.96
N SER A 109 1.28 -1.19 -20.10
CA SER A 109 1.01 -0.41 -21.31
C SER A 109 1.40 1.05 -21.11
N TRP A 110 1.73 1.74 -22.20
CA TRP A 110 1.92 3.20 -22.17
C TRP A 110 0.67 3.96 -21.74
N THR A 111 -0.53 3.48 -22.11
CA THR A 111 -1.79 4.08 -21.66
C THR A 111 -1.90 4.09 -20.13
N ILE A 112 -1.59 2.97 -19.47
CA ILE A 112 -1.60 2.88 -18.00
C ILE A 112 -0.56 3.84 -17.39
N ALA A 113 0.65 3.86 -17.96
CA ALA A 113 1.72 4.74 -17.46
C ALA A 113 1.31 6.22 -17.52
N PHE A 114 0.73 6.67 -18.63
CA PHE A 114 0.34 8.07 -18.82
C PHE A 114 -0.98 8.45 -18.12
N THR A 115 -1.95 7.55 -18.01
CA THR A 115 -3.27 7.88 -17.44
C THR A 115 -3.37 7.67 -15.93
N ILE A 116 -2.50 6.83 -15.34
CA ILE A 116 -2.55 6.53 -13.91
C ILE A 116 -1.23 6.90 -13.22
N LEU A 117 -0.11 6.29 -13.64
CA LEU A 117 1.16 6.43 -12.92
C LEU A 117 1.68 7.87 -12.96
N LEU A 118 1.69 8.51 -14.12
CA LEU A 118 2.16 9.89 -14.27
C LEU A 118 1.29 10.87 -13.44
N PRO A 119 -0.05 10.89 -13.57
CA PRO A 119 -0.90 11.72 -12.71
C PRO A 119 -0.68 11.47 -11.22
N LEU A 120 -0.55 10.21 -10.80
CA LEU A 120 -0.26 9.87 -9.40
C LEU A 120 1.06 10.49 -8.92
N ASN A 121 2.12 10.40 -9.72
CA ASN A 121 3.41 11.04 -9.42
C ASN A 121 3.30 12.57 -9.36
N LEU A 122 2.57 13.18 -10.30
CA LEU A 122 2.39 14.63 -10.36
C LEU A 122 1.57 15.16 -9.18
N ILE A 123 0.48 14.46 -8.81
CA ILE A 123 -0.36 14.81 -7.67
C ILE A 123 0.46 14.75 -6.38
N LEU A 124 1.22 13.67 -6.17
CA LEU A 124 2.06 13.54 -4.96
C LEU A 124 3.22 14.55 -4.95
N ALA A 125 3.86 14.79 -6.08
CA ALA A 125 4.88 15.85 -6.19
C ALA A 125 4.30 17.24 -5.87
N ALA A 126 3.10 17.55 -6.37
CA ALA A 126 2.42 18.81 -6.09
C ALA A 126 2.03 18.90 -4.61
N LEU A 127 1.48 17.83 -4.04
CA LEU A 127 1.12 17.71 -2.62
C LEU A 127 2.34 18.02 -1.73
N TYR A 128 3.48 17.41 -2.03
CA TYR A 128 4.73 17.60 -1.29
C TYR A 128 5.34 19.00 -1.44
N ARG A 129 4.94 19.74 -2.48
CA ARG A 129 5.42 21.11 -2.74
C ARG A 129 4.53 22.18 -2.10
N ILE A 130 3.21 22.00 -2.12
CA ILE A 130 2.26 23.02 -1.65
C ILE A 130 2.36 23.22 -0.14
N GLY A 131 2.54 22.13 0.63
CA GLY A 131 2.56 22.19 2.10
C GLY A 131 1.23 22.67 2.69
N GLY A 132 1.14 22.80 4.01
CA GLY A 132 -0.03 23.39 4.69
C GLY A 132 -1.35 22.60 4.62
N ILE A 133 -1.33 21.39 4.05
CA ILE A 133 -2.50 20.50 3.98
C ILE A 133 -2.71 19.85 5.34
N PRO A 134 -3.96 19.77 5.85
CA PRO A 134 -4.27 19.05 7.08
C PRO A 134 -3.70 17.63 7.03
N ARG A 135 -3.03 17.20 8.09
CA ARG A 135 -2.29 15.95 8.09
C ARG A 135 -3.18 14.74 7.82
N LEU A 136 -4.40 14.75 8.38
CA LEU A 136 -5.40 13.74 8.09
C LEU A 136 -5.71 13.63 6.59
N LEU A 137 -5.92 14.76 5.91
CA LEU A 137 -6.18 14.79 4.47
C LEU A 137 -4.94 14.34 3.68
N HIS A 138 -3.76 14.81 4.08
CA HIS A 138 -2.50 14.38 3.48
C HIS A 138 -2.33 12.86 3.55
N ALA A 139 -2.60 12.25 4.72
CA ALA A 139 -2.56 10.80 4.88
C ALA A 139 -3.52 10.09 3.91
N GLN A 140 -4.78 10.53 3.79
CA GLN A 140 -5.74 9.92 2.86
C GLN A 140 -5.30 10.04 1.38
N ILE A 141 -4.76 11.20 0.98
CA ILE A 141 -4.26 11.39 -0.39
C ILE A 141 -3.06 10.50 -0.66
N VAL A 142 -2.11 10.40 0.27
CA VAL A 142 -0.93 9.54 0.11
C VAL A 142 -1.32 8.06 -0.04
N LEU A 143 -2.40 7.63 0.63
CA LEU A 143 -2.89 6.25 0.54
C LEU A 143 -3.51 5.90 -0.82
N ILE A 144 -3.87 6.88 -1.67
CA ILE A 144 -4.47 6.64 -2.99
C ILE A 144 -3.56 5.84 -3.93
N LYS A 145 -2.25 5.83 -3.67
CA LYS A 145 -1.29 5.06 -4.47
C LYS A 145 -1.55 3.55 -4.44
N TYR A 146 -2.02 2.99 -3.32
CA TYR A 146 -2.26 1.55 -3.24
C TYR A 146 -3.45 1.10 -4.11
N PRO A 147 -4.63 1.77 -4.05
CA PRO A 147 -5.68 1.67 -5.07
C PRO A 147 -5.16 1.82 -6.51
N GLY A 148 -4.31 2.83 -6.74
CA GLY A 148 -3.68 3.05 -8.04
C GLY A 148 -2.85 1.86 -8.52
N PHE A 149 -2.07 1.22 -7.64
CA PHE A 149 -1.27 0.05 -7.98
C PHE A 149 -2.16 -1.13 -8.37
N VAL A 150 -3.23 -1.40 -7.62
CA VAL A 150 -4.21 -2.45 -7.95
C VAL A 150 -4.83 -2.20 -9.32
N LEU A 151 -5.29 -0.98 -9.59
CA LEU A 151 -5.88 -0.60 -10.88
C LEU A 151 -4.89 -0.74 -12.03
N MET A 152 -3.63 -0.34 -11.85
CA MET A 152 -2.62 -0.51 -12.90
C MET A 152 -2.33 -1.99 -13.18
N LEU A 153 -2.20 -2.80 -12.13
CA LEU A 153 -1.96 -4.24 -12.26
C LEU A 153 -3.16 -4.99 -12.84
N SER A 154 -4.39 -4.49 -12.65
CA SER A 154 -5.60 -5.08 -13.23
C SER A 154 -5.78 -4.76 -14.72
N GLY A 155 -4.90 -3.96 -15.34
CA GLY A 155 -5.02 -3.56 -16.75
C GLY A 155 -5.50 -2.11 -16.95
N GLY A 156 -5.49 -1.29 -15.91
CA GLY A 156 -5.92 0.10 -15.95
C GLY A 156 -7.45 0.24 -15.94
N ILE A 157 -7.93 1.37 -16.46
CA ILE A 157 -9.38 1.68 -16.52
C ILE A 157 -10.14 0.62 -17.32
N ALA A 158 -9.53 0.07 -18.38
CA ALA A 158 -10.14 -1.00 -19.19
C ALA A 158 -10.29 -2.32 -18.42
N GLY A 159 -9.47 -2.55 -17.39
CA GLY A 159 -9.54 -3.72 -16.51
C GLY A 159 -10.37 -3.48 -15.24
N LEU A 160 -11.11 -2.37 -15.17
CA LEU A 160 -11.96 -2.08 -14.02
C LEU A 160 -13.28 -2.83 -14.16
N SER A 161 -13.40 -3.94 -13.43
CA SER A 161 -14.67 -4.65 -13.19
C SER A 161 -15.27 -4.23 -11.83
N ALA A 162 -16.49 -4.68 -11.54
CA ALA A 162 -17.10 -4.45 -10.22
C ALA A 162 -16.28 -5.09 -9.10
N GLU A 163 -15.76 -6.30 -9.33
CA GLU A 163 -14.94 -7.06 -8.40
C GLU A 163 -13.59 -6.38 -8.15
N THR A 164 -12.92 -5.92 -9.21
CA THR A 164 -11.70 -5.10 -9.09
C THR A 164 -11.99 -3.80 -8.32
N GLY A 165 -13.11 -3.13 -8.60
CA GLY A 165 -13.52 -1.92 -7.88
C GLY A 165 -13.71 -2.16 -6.39
N ILE A 166 -14.32 -3.29 -6.02
CA ILE A 166 -14.48 -3.70 -4.62
C ILE A 166 -13.12 -4.00 -3.96
N ALA A 167 -12.22 -4.71 -4.65
CA ALA A 167 -10.87 -4.99 -4.15
C ALA A 167 -10.07 -3.68 -3.91
N ILE A 168 -10.17 -2.72 -4.82
CA ILE A 168 -9.58 -1.38 -4.69
C ILE A 168 -10.11 -0.67 -3.42
N LEU A 169 -11.41 -0.69 -3.17
CA LEU A 169 -12.02 -0.09 -1.98
C LEU A 169 -11.58 -0.79 -0.70
N LEU A 170 -11.54 -2.13 -0.68
CA LEU A 170 -11.05 -2.90 0.46
C LEU A 170 -9.61 -2.54 0.81
N ILE A 171 -8.74 -2.45 -0.20
CA ILE A 171 -7.35 -2.02 -0.03
C ILE A 171 -7.32 -0.62 0.56
N HIS A 172 -8.02 0.35 -0.05
CA HIS A 172 -8.03 1.73 0.44
C HIS A 172 -8.43 1.83 1.91
N PHE A 173 -9.59 1.27 2.29
CA PHE A 173 -10.09 1.38 3.65
C PHE A 173 -9.24 0.58 4.66
N THR A 174 -8.68 -0.56 4.25
CA THR A 174 -7.75 -1.32 5.11
C THR A 174 -6.52 -0.49 5.46
N PHE A 175 -5.89 0.15 4.47
CA PHE A 175 -4.74 1.02 4.74
C PHE A 175 -5.13 2.27 5.53
N ALA A 176 -6.30 2.87 5.24
CA ALA A 176 -6.78 4.05 5.97
C ALA A 176 -7.02 3.76 7.45
N VAL A 177 -7.70 2.66 7.76
CA VAL A 177 -7.93 2.19 9.14
C VAL A 177 -6.60 1.87 9.80
N TYR A 178 -5.71 1.12 9.12
CA TYR A 178 -4.41 0.77 9.65
C TYR A 178 -3.58 2.02 10.01
N GLU A 179 -3.50 3.00 9.12
CA GLU A 179 -2.73 4.23 9.33
C GLU A 179 -3.27 5.02 10.53
N LEU A 180 -4.59 5.19 10.61
CA LEU A 180 -5.23 5.87 11.74
C LEU A 180 -5.04 5.13 13.06
N LEU A 181 -5.03 3.80 13.07
CA LEU A 181 -4.81 3.04 14.30
C LEU A 181 -3.36 3.14 14.79
N HIS A 182 -2.38 3.25 13.89
CA HIS A 182 -0.96 3.23 14.22
C HIS A 182 -0.36 4.62 14.44
N ASP A 183 -0.83 5.64 13.73
CA ASP A 183 -0.40 7.02 13.94
C ASP A 183 -1.33 7.73 14.95
N SER A 184 -0.94 7.68 16.22
CA SER A 184 -1.70 8.33 17.30
C SER A 184 -1.88 9.83 17.08
N SER A 185 -0.96 10.47 16.36
CA SER A 185 -1.06 11.91 16.13
C SER A 185 -2.14 12.28 15.11
N LEU A 186 -2.48 11.38 14.17
CA LEU A 186 -3.66 11.53 13.32
C LEU A 186 -4.96 11.37 14.12
N ARG A 187 -4.97 10.48 15.12
CA ARG A 187 -6.15 10.25 15.98
C ARG A 187 -6.46 11.41 16.90
N THR A 188 -5.44 12.04 17.45
CA THR A 188 -5.60 13.18 18.36
C THR A 188 -6.08 14.46 17.67
N GLU A 189 -6.05 14.50 16.33
CA GLU A 189 -6.68 15.61 15.59
C GLU A 189 -8.20 15.58 15.79
N LYS A 190 -8.83 16.76 15.78
CA LYS A 190 -10.26 16.96 16.08
C LYS A 190 -11.20 16.03 15.29
N GLN A 191 -10.80 15.58 14.11
CA GLN A 191 -11.57 14.73 13.21
C GLN A 191 -11.02 13.30 13.08
N GLY A 192 -9.92 12.96 13.77
CA GLY A 192 -9.23 11.68 13.62
C GLY A 192 -10.09 10.48 14.00
N GLU A 193 -10.74 10.53 15.16
CA GLU A 193 -11.62 9.45 15.64
C GLU A 193 -12.85 9.25 14.75
N THR A 194 -13.50 10.35 14.34
CA THR A 194 -14.64 10.30 13.42
C THR A 194 -14.23 9.69 12.08
N THR A 195 -13.06 10.05 11.57
CA THR A 195 -12.54 9.52 10.30
C THR A 195 -12.18 8.05 10.42
N LEU A 196 -11.63 7.62 11.55
CA LEU A 196 -11.39 6.20 11.84
C LEU A 196 -12.71 5.42 11.86
N PHE A 197 -13.72 5.93 12.56
CA PHE A 197 -15.04 5.31 12.63
C PHE A 197 -15.67 5.18 11.23
N ILE A 198 -15.66 6.25 10.43
CA ILE A 198 -16.19 6.25 9.06
C ILE A 198 -15.46 5.22 8.19
N ASN A 199 -14.13 5.21 8.19
CA ASN A 199 -13.35 4.26 7.39
C ASN A 199 -13.56 2.81 7.86
N ALA A 200 -13.65 2.56 9.16
CA ALA A 200 -13.92 1.24 9.71
C ALA A 200 -15.33 0.74 9.36
N LEU A 201 -16.33 1.63 9.41
CA LEU A 201 -17.70 1.32 9.01
C LEU A 201 -17.79 1.04 7.50
N ALA A 202 -17.10 1.84 6.68
CA ALA A 202 -17.03 1.62 5.24
C ALA A 202 -16.35 0.29 4.92
N LEU A 203 -15.21 -0.01 5.58
CA LEU A 203 -14.53 -1.30 5.46
C LEU A 203 -15.46 -2.47 5.82
N GLY A 204 -16.17 -2.38 6.94
CA GLY A 204 -17.13 -3.39 7.39
C GLY A 204 -18.29 -3.58 6.40
N SER A 205 -18.79 -2.49 5.83
CA SER A 205 -19.86 -2.51 4.82
C SER A 205 -19.41 -3.20 3.53
N VAL A 206 -18.23 -2.84 3.01
CA VAL A 206 -17.68 -3.50 1.80
C VAL A 206 -17.43 -4.98 2.09
N TRP A 207 -16.93 -5.31 3.28
CA TRP A 207 -16.76 -6.69 3.74
C TRP A 207 -18.06 -7.48 3.73
N PHE A 208 -19.12 -6.91 4.30
CA PHE A 208 -20.43 -7.55 4.35
C PHE A 208 -20.99 -7.84 2.96
N LEU A 209 -20.85 -6.88 2.03
CA LEU A 209 -21.28 -7.06 0.65
C LEU A 209 -20.51 -8.17 -0.06
N VAL A 210 -19.17 -8.21 0.11
CA VAL A 210 -18.33 -9.28 -0.46
C VAL A 210 -18.68 -10.64 0.10
N ALA A 211 -18.86 -10.73 1.43
CA ALA A 211 -19.23 -11.97 2.10
C ALA A 211 -20.62 -12.46 1.65
N GLY A 212 -21.59 -11.56 1.51
CA GLY A 212 -22.93 -11.89 0.99
C GLY A 212 -22.88 -12.38 -0.46
N TRP A 213 -22.13 -11.70 -1.32
CA TRP A 213 -21.94 -12.12 -2.71
C TRP A 213 -21.27 -13.49 -2.81
N THR A 214 -20.15 -13.69 -2.11
CA THR A 214 -19.45 -14.98 -2.09
C THR A 214 -20.29 -16.09 -1.45
N ALA A 215 -21.11 -15.80 -0.45
CA ALA A 215 -22.02 -16.80 0.13
C ALA A 215 -23.09 -17.24 -0.87
N PHE A 216 -23.54 -16.32 -1.72
CA PHE A 216 -24.51 -16.61 -2.76
C PHE A 216 -23.91 -17.45 -3.90
N THR A 217 -22.70 -17.12 -4.36
CA THR A 217 -22.05 -17.82 -5.50
C THR A 217 -21.29 -19.07 -5.08
N HIS A 218 -20.61 -19.04 -3.93
CA HIS A 218 -19.72 -20.09 -3.42
C HIS A 218 -19.86 -20.27 -1.90
N PRO A 219 -20.96 -20.89 -1.42
CA PRO A 219 -21.31 -20.91 0.01
C PRO A 219 -20.24 -21.55 0.92
N ILE A 220 -19.53 -22.57 0.44
CA ILE A 220 -18.45 -23.24 1.18
C ILE A 220 -17.27 -22.29 1.39
N ALA A 221 -16.92 -21.49 0.36
CA ALA A 221 -15.79 -20.58 0.42
C ALA A 221 -16.10 -19.35 1.30
N ALA A 222 -17.35 -18.90 1.29
CA ALA A 222 -17.82 -17.84 2.19
C ALA A 222 -17.77 -18.23 3.66
N MET A 223 -18.12 -19.47 4.01
CA MET A 223 -17.95 -19.98 5.38
C MET A 223 -16.48 -19.96 5.81
N GLY A 224 -15.56 -20.42 4.94
CA GLY A 224 -14.12 -20.38 5.20
C GLY A 224 -13.60 -18.96 5.41
N LEU A 225 -13.97 -18.03 4.52
CA LEU A 225 -13.63 -16.61 4.61
C LEU A 225 -14.16 -15.94 5.88
N THR A 226 -15.38 -16.26 6.28
CA THR A 226 -16.02 -15.69 7.46
C THR A 226 -15.35 -16.21 8.74
N CYS A 227 -15.08 -17.52 8.83
CA CYS A 227 -14.33 -18.10 9.94
C CYS A 227 -12.92 -17.49 10.05
N LEU A 228 -12.24 -17.27 8.92
CA LEU A 228 -10.92 -16.64 8.88
C LEU A 228 -10.96 -15.16 9.24
N ALA A 229 -11.95 -14.41 8.77
CA ALA A 229 -12.16 -13.02 9.15
C ALA A 229 -12.44 -12.89 10.65
N VAL A 230 -13.29 -13.76 11.22
CA VAL A 230 -13.58 -13.78 12.65
C VAL A 230 -12.34 -14.18 13.46
N ALA A 231 -11.59 -15.21 13.03
CA ALA A 231 -10.35 -15.61 13.67
C ALA A 231 -9.29 -14.51 13.62
N ALA A 232 -9.19 -13.80 12.49
CA ALA A 232 -8.36 -12.63 12.32
C ALA A 232 -8.76 -11.48 13.25
N CYS A 233 -10.04 -11.12 13.30
CA CYS A 233 -10.56 -10.11 14.23
C CYS A 233 -10.31 -10.49 15.69
N PHE A 234 -10.46 -11.77 16.04
CA PHE A 234 -10.17 -12.29 17.37
C PHE A 234 -8.68 -12.28 17.72
N LEU A 235 -7.81 -12.65 16.76
CA LEU A 235 -6.37 -12.55 16.91
C LEU A 235 -5.94 -11.09 17.02
N LEU A 236 -6.47 -10.21 16.18
CA LEU A 236 -6.19 -8.77 16.23
C LEU A 236 -6.66 -8.15 17.55
N SER A 237 -7.83 -8.53 18.08
CA SER A 237 -8.32 -8.02 19.37
C SER A 237 -7.53 -8.55 20.55
N ARG A 238 -7.06 -9.81 20.52
CA ARG A 238 -6.18 -10.36 21.57
C ARG A 238 -4.74 -9.89 21.49
N LEU A 239 -4.27 -9.54 20.29
CA LEU A 239 -2.90 -9.08 20.04
C LEU A 239 -2.79 -7.55 20.05
N TRP A 240 -3.90 -6.84 20.19
CA TRP A 240 -3.96 -5.42 20.56
C TRP A 240 -3.44 -5.24 21.99
N ARG A 241 -2.13 -5.36 22.16
CA ARG A 241 -1.41 -4.77 23.28
C ARG A 241 -0.87 -3.42 22.79
N PRO A 242 -1.22 -2.30 23.44
CA PRO A 242 -0.59 -1.03 23.13
C PRO A 242 0.92 -1.17 23.34
N GLY A 243 1.70 -1.27 22.25
CA GLY A 243 3.17 -1.36 22.30
C GLY A 243 3.86 -2.40 21.38
N ALA A 244 3.14 -3.33 20.74
CA ALA A 244 3.78 -4.36 19.89
C ALA A 244 3.61 -4.09 18.38
N THR A 245 4.61 -3.49 17.74
CA THR A 245 4.66 -3.05 16.32
C THR A 245 4.94 -4.19 15.32
N ASN A 246 4.22 -5.31 15.39
CA ASN A 246 4.41 -6.41 14.42
C ASN A 246 3.42 -6.32 13.25
N HIS A 247 3.82 -5.62 12.19
CA HIS A 247 3.04 -5.34 10.97
C HIS A 247 2.45 -6.59 10.28
N LEU A 248 3.11 -7.75 10.39
CA LEU A 248 2.65 -9.01 9.80
C LEU A 248 1.25 -9.42 10.27
N ARG A 249 0.86 -9.01 11.49
CA ARG A 249 -0.41 -9.38 12.12
C ARG A 249 -1.61 -8.66 11.49
N VAL A 250 -1.40 -7.47 10.92
CA VAL A 250 -2.46 -6.67 10.29
C VAL A 250 -2.73 -7.14 8.86
N PHE A 251 -1.68 -7.56 8.14
CA PHE A 251 -1.82 -7.95 6.74
C PHE A 251 -2.25 -9.40 6.53
N PHE A 252 -1.99 -10.30 7.49
CA PHE A 252 -2.35 -11.73 7.35
C PHE A 252 -3.83 -11.99 7.01
N PRO A 253 -4.81 -11.31 7.64
CA PRO A 253 -6.22 -11.45 7.27
C PRO A 253 -6.49 -11.03 5.83
N ALA A 254 -6.00 -9.85 5.44
CA ALA A 254 -6.20 -9.30 4.10
C ALA A 254 -5.53 -10.17 3.01
N ILE A 255 -4.32 -10.68 3.26
CA ILE A 255 -3.61 -11.62 2.37
C ILE A 255 -4.43 -12.88 2.14
N LEU A 256 -4.90 -13.49 3.22
CA LEU A 256 -5.63 -14.74 3.15
C LEU A 256 -6.97 -14.59 2.46
N GLN A 257 -7.62 -13.45 2.62
CA GLN A 257 -8.93 -13.15 2.03
C GLN A 257 -8.83 -12.83 0.53
N LEU A 258 -7.83 -12.04 0.14
CA LEU A 258 -7.56 -11.77 -1.28
C LEU A 258 -7.19 -13.05 -2.01
N ALA A 259 -6.38 -13.92 -1.38
CA ALA A 259 -6.08 -15.23 -1.95
C ALA A 259 -7.36 -16.02 -2.26
N VAL A 260 -8.33 -16.07 -1.34
CA VAL A 260 -9.59 -16.77 -1.59
C VAL A 260 -10.43 -16.09 -2.67
N LEU A 261 -10.56 -14.76 -2.70
CA LEU A 261 -11.28 -14.07 -3.78
C LEU A 261 -10.67 -14.35 -5.16
N THR A 262 -9.34 -14.39 -5.24
CA THR A 262 -8.62 -14.76 -6.48
C THR A 262 -8.86 -16.21 -6.90
N PHE A 263 -9.15 -17.13 -5.98
CA PHE A 263 -9.45 -18.54 -6.30
C PHE A 263 -10.93 -18.81 -6.61
N LEU A 264 -11.82 -17.85 -6.33
CA LEU A 264 -13.26 -17.95 -6.59
C LEU A 264 -13.73 -17.15 -7.81
N SER A 265 -12.86 -16.33 -8.39
CA SER A 265 -13.08 -15.61 -9.65
C SER A 265 -12.47 -16.38 -10.82
#